data_AF-A0A967T650-F1
#
_entry.id   AF-A0A967T650-F1
#
_cell.length_a   1.000
_cell.length_b   1.000
_cell.length_c   1.000
_cell.angle_alpha   90.00
_cell.angle_beta   90.00
_cell.angle_gamma   90.00
#
_symmetry.space_group_name_H-M   'P 1'
#
loop_
_entity.id
_entity.type
_entity.pdbx_description
1 polymer ?
#
loop_
_entity_poly.entity_id
_entity_poly.type
_entity_poly.pdbx_seq_one_letter_code
_entity_poly.pdbx_strand_id
1 'polypeptide(L)'
;IRDSYRRLLEQLFAGGAKRVGIATHDPALVAHAEATIRNGGVPKDRYEFQMLLGVAGPLRRELVRKGHPMRVYVPFGELWFAYSMRRLRENPHIVGHIIRNLFRPA
;
A
#
# COMPACT_ATOMS: atom_id res chain seq x y z
N ILE A 1 -15.06 0.18 -0.59
CA ILE A 1 -13.68 0.16 -0.04
C ILE A 1 -12.68 0.81 -1.00
N ARG A 2 -12.45 0.27 -2.22
CA ARG A 2 -11.52 0.87 -3.19
C ARG A 2 -11.85 2.34 -3.51
N ASP A 3 -13.12 2.65 -3.79
CA ASP A 3 -13.50 4.02 -4.13
C ASP A 3 -13.34 4.98 -2.95
N SER A 4 -13.62 4.51 -1.74
CA SER A 4 -13.36 5.27 -0.51
C SER A 4 -11.86 5.54 -0.34
N TYR A 5 -10.99 4.56 -0.60
CA TYR A 5 -9.54 4.72 -0.53
C TYR A 5 -9.05 5.77 -1.54
N ARG A 6 -9.51 5.70 -2.79
CA ARG A 6 -9.19 6.66 -3.86
C ARG A 6 -9.58 8.08 -3.46
N ARG A 7 -10.84 8.27 -3.05
CA ARG A 7 -11.36 9.57 -2.63
C ARG A 7 -10.59 10.15 -1.45
N LEU A 8 -10.24 9.32 -0.45
CA LEU A 8 -9.46 9.77 0.70
C LEU A 8 -8.03 10.16 0.31
N LEU A 9 -7.40 9.42 -0.60
CA LEU A 9 -6.07 9.77 -1.12
C LEU A 9 -6.08 11.15 -1.81
N GLU A 10 -7.06 11.38 -2.68
CA GLU A 10 -7.27 12.68 -3.35
C GLU A 10 -7.47 13.80 -2.32
N GLN A 11 -8.32 13.56 -1.31
CA GLN A 11 -8.58 14.53 -0.23
C GLN A 11 -7.33 14.83 0.60
N LEU A 12 -6.49 13.84 0.91
CA LEU A 12 -5.25 14.05 1.65
C LEU A 12 -4.28 14.94 0.88
N PHE A 13 -4.16 14.74 -0.44
CA PHE A 13 -3.30 15.60 -1.26
C PHE A 13 -3.87 17.00 -1.42
N ALA A 14 -5.16 17.13 -1.76
CA ALA A 14 -5.85 18.41 -1.91
C ALA A 14 -5.86 19.22 -0.60
N GLY A 15 -6.03 18.55 0.53
CA GLY A 15 -6.02 19.14 1.87
C GLY A 15 -4.63 19.50 2.39
N GLY A 16 -3.57 19.36 1.59
CA GLY A 16 -2.23 19.82 1.99
C GLY A 16 -1.54 18.93 3.02
N ALA A 17 -1.91 17.64 3.14
CA ALA A 17 -1.27 16.74 4.10
C ALA A 17 0.26 16.76 3.92
N LYS A 18 0.99 16.92 5.03
CA LYS A 18 2.45 17.10 5.02
C LYS A 18 3.16 15.91 4.38
N ARG A 19 2.72 14.69 4.69
CA ARG A 19 3.22 13.46 4.08
C ARG A 19 2.15 12.36 4.10
N VAL A 20 1.95 11.69 2.97
CA VAL A 20 0.92 10.63 2.81
C VAL A 20 1.56 9.26 2.64
N GLY A 21 1.20 8.30 3.49
CA GLY A 21 1.59 6.89 3.36
C GLY A 21 0.55 6.12 2.53
N ILE A 22 0.94 5.68 1.34
CA ILE A 22 0.08 4.93 0.41
C ILE A 22 0.31 3.43 0.65
N ALA A 23 -0.33 2.91 1.69
CA ALA A 23 -0.20 1.51 2.10
C ALA A 23 -1.20 0.63 1.34
N THR A 24 -0.74 -0.07 0.29
CA THR A 24 -1.55 -1.00 -0.49
C THR A 24 -0.69 -1.92 -1.35
N HIS A 25 -1.19 -3.14 -1.61
CA HIS A 25 -0.64 -4.08 -2.60
C HIS A 25 -1.51 -4.20 -3.84
N ASP A 26 -2.64 -3.48 -3.88
CA ASP A 26 -3.62 -3.57 -4.96
C ASP A 26 -3.15 -2.76 -6.18
N PRO A 27 -2.86 -3.41 -7.34
CA PRO A 27 -2.34 -2.73 -8.52
C PRO A 27 -3.26 -1.61 -9.02
N ALA A 28 -4.59 -1.77 -8.88
CA ALA A 28 -5.55 -0.77 -9.32
C ALA A 28 -5.56 0.48 -8.42
N LEU A 29 -5.22 0.34 -7.14
CA LEU A 29 -5.04 1.47 -6.24
C LEU A 29 -3.66 2.12 -6.43
N VAL A 30 -2.61 1.32 -6.70
CA VAL A 30 -1.29 1.84 -7.06
C VAL A 30 -1.35 2.68 -8.33
N ALA A 31 -1.95 2.17 -9.40
CA ALA A 31 -2.08 2.90 -10.66
C ALA A 31 -2.86 4.21 -10.51
N HIS A 32 -3.93 4.20 -9.69
CA HIS A 32 -4.68 5.41 -9.37
C HIS A 32 -3.81 6.39 -8.58
N ALA A 33 -3.08 5.94 -7.57
CA ALA A 33 -2.18 6.80 -6.80
C ALA A 33 -1.08 7.43 -7.67
N GLU A 34 -0.45 6.67 -8.58
CA GLU A 34 0.53 7.20 -9.54
C GLU A 34 -0.09 8.29 -10.43
N ALA A 35 -1.33 8.10 -10.89
CA ALA A 35 -2.06 9.10 -11.67
C ALA A 35 -2.36 10.36 -10.84
N THR A 36 -2.85 10.23 -9.61
CA THR A 36 -3.14 11.35 -8.72
C THR A 36 -1.87 12.14 -8.38
N ILE A 37 -0.76 11.46 -8.09
CA ILE A 37 0.55 12.08 -7.83
C ILE A 37 1.02 12.87 -9.05
N ARG A 38 0.96 12.26 -10.24
CA ARG A 38 1.42 12.89 -11.48
C ARG A 38 0.57 14.09 -11.84
N ASN A 39 -0.75 13.96 -11.80
CA ASN A 39 -1.69 15.02 -12.18
C ASN A 39 -1.65 16.18 -11.17
N GLY A 40 -1.46 15.88 -9.88
CA GLY A 40 -1.35 16.89 -8.82
C GLY A 40 0.05 17.47 -8.65
N GLY A 41 1.04 17.05 -9.44
CA GLY A 41 2.43 17.49 -9.30
C GLY A 41 3.00 17.26 -7.90
N VAL A 42 2.60 16.18 -7.22
CA VAL A 42 2.93 15.97 -5.81
C VAL A 42 4.43 15.64 -5.67
N PRO A 43 5.21 16.42 -4.90
CA PRO A 43 6.64 16.20 -4.76
C PRO A 43 6.94 14.92 -3.95
N LYS A 44 8.08 14.30 -4.22
CA LYS A 44 8.46 12.99 -3.67
C LYS A 44 8.64 12.97 -2.15
N ASP A 45 8.85 14.11 -1.52
CA ASP A 45 8.94 14.25 -0.06
C ASP A 45 7.56 14.27 0.64
N ARG A 46 6.48 14.45 -0.11
CA ARG A 46 5.10 14.48 0.40
C ARG A 46 4.37 13.14 0.36
N TYR A 47 5.00 12.07 -0.14
CA TYR A 47 4.40 10.75 -0.11
C TYR A 47 5.42 9.63 -0.02
N GLU A 48 4.92 8.42 0.24
CA GLU A 48 5.64 7.17 0.09
C GLU A 48 4.65 6.04 -0.18
N PHE A 49 5.04 5.07 -1.02
CA PHE A 49 4.32 3.80 -1.11
C PHE A 49 4.76 2.89 0.03
N GLN A 50 3.83 2.14 0.61
CA GLN A 50 4.10 1.23 1.71
C GLN A 50 3.58 -0.18 1.41
N MET A 51 4.43 -1.19 1.63
CA MET A 51 4.09 -2.59 1.38
C MET A 51 4.68 -3.51 2.45
N LEU A 52 3.98 -4.60 2.77
CA LEU A 52 4.51 -5.69 3.60
C LEU A 52 5.72 -6.39 2.94
N LEU A 53 6.67 -6.82 3.77
CA LEU A 53 7.76 -7.70 3.36
C LEU A 53 7.20 -8.99 2.74
N GLY A 54 7.82 -9.45 1.66
CA GLY A 54 7.42 -10.68 0.96
C GLY A 54 6.18 -10.58 0.05
N VAL A 55 5.46 -9.44 0.05
CA VAL A 55 4.22 -9.28 -0.73
C VAL A 55 4.41 -8.37 -1.95
N ALA A 56 3.78 -8.71 -3.08
CA ALA A 56 3.77 -7.93 -4.33
C ALA A 56 5.16 -7.48 -4.81
N GLY A 57 6.15 -8.39 -4.73
CA GLY A 57 7.55 -8.10 -5.08
C GLY A 57 7.76 -7.43 -6.45
N PRO A 58 7.12 -7.88 -7.54
CA PRO A 58 7.23 -7.23 -8.85
C PRO A 58 6.75 -5.78 -8.85
N LEU A 59 5.56 -5.51 -8.29
CA LEU A 59 4.97 -4.17 -8.21
C LEU A 59 5.84 -3.23 -7.38
N ARG A 60 6.37 -3.71 -6.24
CA ARG A 60 7.32 -2.94 -5.42
C ARG A 60 8.56 -2.55 -6.23
N ARG A 61 9.17 -3.51 -6.94
CA ARG A 61 10.35 -3.25 -7.78
C ARG A 61 10.05 -2.26 -8.89
N GLU A 62 8.87 -2.33 -9.49
CA GLU A 62 8.42 -1.37 -10.50
C GLU A 62 8.33 0.06 -9.95
N LEU A 63 7.64 0.25 -8.82
CA LEU A 63 7.51 1.56 -8.17
C LEU A 63 8.87 2.17 -7.82
N VAL A 64 9.79 1.35 -7.30
CA VAL A 64 11.16 1.79 -6.99
C VAL A 64 11.92 2.16 -8.27
N ARG A 65 11.80 1.38 -9.35
CA ARG A 65 12.42 1.71 -10.66
C ARG A 65 11.89 3.02 -11.25
N LYS A 66 10.60 3.31 -11.05
CA LYS A 66 9.99 4.60 -11.42
C LYS A 66 10.42 5.77 -10.51
N GLY A 67 11.21 5.48 -9.48
CA GLY A 67 11.79 6.49 -8.59
C GLY A 67 10.82 6.97 -7.50
N HIS A 68 9.78 6.20 -7.19
CA HIS A 68 8.89 6.51 -6.07
C HIS A 68 9.52 6.11 -4.72
N PRO A 69 9.34 6.90 -3.65
CA PRO A 69 9.74 6.50 -2.30
C PRO A 69 8.95 5.27 -1.83
N MET A 70 9.65 4.31 -1.25
CA MET A 70 9.09 3.03 -0.81
C MET A 70 9.48 2.74 0.64
N ARG A 71 8.50 2.38 1.47
CA ARG A 71 8.72 1.83 2.82
C ARG A 71 8.22 0.40 2.88
N VAL A 72 9.06 -0.51 3.37
CA VAL A 72 8.67 -1.91 3.58
C VAL A 72 8.37 -2.13 5.05
N TYR A 73 7.18 -2.63 5.37
CA TYR A 73 6.83 -3.09 6.71
C TYR A 73 7.46 -4.46 6.96
N VAL A 74 8.41 -4.50 7.89
CA VAL A 74 9.18 -5.71 8.24
C VAL A 74 8.74 -6.17 9.64
N PRO A 75 7.95 -7.26 9.76
CA PRO A 75 7.69 -7.87 11.05
C PRO A 75 8.97 -8.51 11.62
N PHE A 76 9.17 -8.48 12.93
CA PHE A 76 10.36 -9.01 13.61
C PHE A 76 10.02 -9.57 15.01
N GLY A 77 10.96 -10.34 15.60
CA GLY A 77 10.83 -10.99 16.91
C GLY A 77 10.33 -12.44 16.82
N GLU A 78 10.63 -13.30 17.80
CA GLU A 78 10.40 -14.77 17.71
C GLU A 78 8.93 -15.14 17.45
N LEU A 79 7.99 -14.39 18.00
CA LEU A 79 6.55 -14.68 17.91
C LEU A 79 5.82 -13.90 16.80
N TRP A 80 6.55 -13.24 15.88
CA TRP A 80 5.94 -12.37 14.86
C TRP A 80 4.88 -13.11 14.03
N PHE A 81 5.18 -14.35 13.64
CA PHE A 81 4.30 -15.17 12.80
C PHE A 81 3.02 -15.55 13.54
N ALA A 82 3.15 -16.00 14.79
CA ALA A 82 2.01 -16.34 15.64
C ALA A 82 1.09 -15.13 15.87
N TYR A 83 1.69 -13.96 16.12
CA TYR A 83 0.96 -12.69 16.26
C TYR A 83 0.20 -12.31 14.97
N SER A 84 0.85 -12.36 13.81
CA SER A 84 0.21 -12.05 12.53
C SER A 84 -0.93 -13.01 12.20
N MET A 85 -0.74 -14.30 12.44
CA MET A 85 -1.77 -15.33 12.22
C MET A 85 -2.97 -15.15 13.17
N ARG A 86 -2.74 -14.79 14.43
CA ARG A 86 -3.81 -14.48 15.38
C ARG A 86 -4.66 -13.31 14.91
N ARG A 87 -4.02 -12.20 14.52
CA ARG A 87 -4.71 -11.00 14.00
C ARG A 87 -5.50 -11.28 12.73
N LEU A 88 -5.01 -12.17 11.85
CA LEU A 88 -5.75 -12.61 10.68
C LEU A 88 -7.00 -13.41 11.08
N ARG A 89 -6.86 -14.39 11.97
CA ARG A 89 -7.98 -15.24 12.44
C ARG A 89 -9.08 -14.45 13.15
N GLU A 90 -8.70 -13.41 13.91
CA GLU A 90 -9.65 -12.50 14.57
C GLU A 90 -10.45 -11.63 13.58
N ASN A 91 -10.03 -11.52 12.32
CA ASN A 91 -10.68 -10.67 11.31
C ASN A 91 -11.08 -11.45 10.03
N PRO A 92 -11.93 -12.49 10.13
CA PRO A 92 -12.22 -13.42 9.04
C PRO A 92 -12.79 -12.74 7.79
N HIS A 93 -13.54 -11.65 7.94
CA HIS A 93 -14.07 -10.86 6.82
C HIS A 93 -12.99 -10.13 5.99
N ILE A 94 -11.83 -9.84 6.60
CA ILE A 94 -10.73 -9.12 5.94
C ILE A 94 -9.75 -10.11 5.27
N VAL A 95 -9.62 -11.32 5.83
CA VAL A 95 -8.70 -12.37 5.38
C VAL A 95 -8.89 -12.69 3.89
N GLY A 96 -10.15 -12.87 3.44
CA GLY A 96 -10.43 -13.18 2.04
C GLY A 96 -10.00 -12.08 1.06
N HIS A 97 -10.08 -10.81 1.47
CA HIS A 97 -9.64 -9.67 0.66
C HIS A 97 -8.11 -9.56 0.62
N ILE A 98 -7.46 -9.77 1.77
CA ILE A 98 -5.99 -9.76 1.91
C ILE A 98 -5.37 -10.87 1.06
N ILE A 99 -5.81 -12.12 1.22
CA ILE A 99 -5.28 -13.29 0.49
C ILE A 99 -5.47 -13.10 -1.03
N ARG A 100 -6.63 -12.61 -1.47
CA ARG A 100 -6.89 -12.37 -2.91
C ARG A 100 -5.95 -11.33 -3.52
N ASN A 101 -5.54 -10.31 -2.77
CA ASN A 101 -4.61 -9.29 -3.24
C ASN A 101 -3.14 -9.71 -3.10
N LEU A 102 -2.84 -10.61 -2.15
CA LEU A 102 -1.51 -11.21 -1.98
C LEU A 102 -1.13 -12.20 -3.08
N PHE A 103 -2.11 -12.98 -3.57
CA PHE A 103 -1.88 -14.11 -4.49
C PHE A 103 -2.49 -13.93 -5.87
N ARG A 104 -2.84 -12.70 -6.27
CA ARG A 104 -3.27 -12.46 -7.66
C ARG A 104 -2.05 -12.66 -8.57
N PRO A 105 -2.07 -13.62 -9.53
CA PRO A 105 -0.99 -13.78 -10.48
C PRO A 105 -0.81 -12.49 -11.29
N ALA A 106 0.44 -12.27 -11.74
CA ALA A 106 0.84 -11.16 -12.59
C ALA A 106 -0.06 -10.99 -13.82
#